data_AF-A0A9D2N7P3-F1
#
_entry.id   AF-A0A9D2N7P3-F1
#
_cell.length_a   1.000
_cell.length_b   1.000
_cell.length_c   1.000
_cell.angle_alpha   90.00
_cell.angle_beta   90.00
_cell.angle_gamma   90.00
#
_symmetry.space_group_name_H-M   'P 1'
#
loop_
_entity.id
_entity.type
_entity.pdbx_description
1 polymer ?
#
loop_
_entity_poly.entity_id
_entity_poly.type
_entity_poly.pdbx_seq_one_letter_code
_entity_poly.pdbx_strand_id
1 'polypeptide(L)'
;MSNQSTAGRRVLSLILLIAGVCLLVGALVLDFTGSTLTFRGPMLIIGAIGIIIGAYLYPTVKHHRKIINVLFLFPLLFTFAVTVIIPLILGVFYSLTDWNGIRFNDFVGLENYTTMFNEPAFIWSILITILFVVFNMILVNVVGFLLALLCTSNLKGLGFFRASYFLPNLIGGIVLGYIWQ
;
A
#
# COMPACT_ATOMS: atom_id res chain seq x y z
N MET A 1 2.04 -48.68 -0.01
CA MET A 1 0.67 -48.12 -0.18
C MET A 1 0.58 -46.60 0.11
N SER A 2 1.64 -45.81 -0.08
CA SER A 2 1.66 -44.36 0.27
C SER A 2 1.53 -43.38 -0.91
N ASN A 3 1.53 -43.85 -2.16
CA ASN A 3 1.66 -42.98 -3.35
C ASN A 3 0.32 -42.59 -4.02
N GLN A 4 -0.76 -43.36 -3.80
CA GLN A 4 -2.08 -43.07 -4.41
C GLN A 4 -2.85 -41.95 -3.68
N SER A 5 -2.66 -41.80 -2.37
CA SER A 5 -3.30 -40.75 -1.56
C SER A 5 -2.79 -39.34 -1.90
N THR A 6 -1.51 -39.22 -2.26
CA THR A 6 -0.87 -37.93 -2.58
C THR A 6 -1.33 -37.38 -3.92
N ALA A 7 -1.55 -38.25 -4.93
CA ALA A 7 -2.03 -37.85 -6.25
C ALA A 7 -3.48 -37.33 -6.21
N GLY A 8 -4.38 -38.03 -5.50
CA GLY A 8 -5.77 -37.60 -5.32
C GLY A 8 -5.89 -36.24 -4.62
N ARG A 9 -5.08 -35.98 -3.58
CA ARG A 9 -5.04 -34.68 -2.89
C ARG A 9 -4.46 -33.54 -3.75
N ARG A 10 -3.53 -33.82 -4.67
CA ARG A 10 -3.05 -32.84 -5.67
C ARG A 10 -4.13 -32.45 -6.66
N VAL A 11 -4.85 -33.44 -7.20
CA VAL A 11 -5.95 -33.18 -8.14
C VAL A 11 -7.05 -32.37 -7.46
N LEU A 12 -7.42 -32.75 -6.23
CA LEU A 12 -8.43 -32.02 -5.44
C LEU A 12 -8.01 -30.56 -5.14
N SER A 13 -6.75 -30.33 -4.76
CA SER A 13 -6.26 -28.96 -4.48
C SER A 13 -6.19 -28.10 -5.74
N LEU A 14 -5.77 -28.66 -6.88
CA LEU A 14 -5.77 -27.94 -8.16
C LEU A 14 -7.18 -27.57 -8.61
N ILE A 15 -8.14 -28.48 -8.46
CA ILE A 15 -9.56 -28.20 -8.77
C ILE A 15 -10.10 -27.07 -7.89
N LEU A 16 -9.81 -27.10 -6.58
CA LEU A 16 -10.23 -26.05 -5.65
C LEU A 16 -9.59 -24.69 -5.94
N LEU A 17 -8.30 -24.67 -6.32
CA LEU A 17 -7.61 -23.44 -6.73
C LEU A 17 -8.21 -22.83 -8.00
N ILE A 18 -8.43 -23.65 -9.04
CA ILE A 18 -8.99 -23.19 -10.32
C ILE A 18 -10.44 -22.73 -10.11
N ALA A 19 -11.25 -23.49 -9.38
CA ALA A 19 -12.62 -23.11 -9.07
C ALA A 19 -12.67 -21.80 -8.25
N GLY A 20 -11.78 -21.64 -7.27
CA GLY A 20 -11.69 -20.41 -6.46
C GLY A 20 -11.30 -19.18 -7.27
N VAL A 21 -10.33 -19.31 -8.20
CA VAL A 21 -9.94 -18.22 -9.12
C VAL A 21 -11.09 -17.88 -10.09
N CYS A 22 -11.76 -18.87 -10.67
CA CYS A 22 -12.91 -18.65 -11.55
C CYS A 22 -14.06 -17.92 -10.85
N LEU A 23 -14.35 -18.27 -9.59
CA LEU A 23 -15.39 -17.60 -8.79
C LEU A 23 -15.00 -16.15 -8.46
N LEU A 24 -13.73 -15.89 -8.14
CA LEU A 24 -13.23 -14.53 -7.88
C LEU A 24 -13.28 -13.65 -9.13
N VAL A 25 -12.84 -14.17 -10.28
CA VAL A 25 -12.90 -13.44 -11.55
C VAL A 25 -14.35 -13.21 -11.97
N GLY A 26 -15.22 -14.23 -11.83
CA GLY A 26 -16.64 -14.10 -12.12
C GLY A 26 -17.34 -13.03 -11.27
N ALA A 27 -17.02 -12.95 -9.98
CA ALA A 27 -17.56 -11.93 -9.10
C ALA A 27 -17.05 -10.51 -9.44
N LEU A 28 -15.76 -10.36 -9.77
CA LEU A 28 -15.21 -9.08 -10.23
C LEU A 28 -15.84 -8.62 -11.55
N VAL A 29 -16.07 -9.53 -12.50
CA VAL A 29 -16.78 -9.20 -13.76
C VAL A 29 -18.20 -8.75 -13.46
N LEU A 30 -18.92 -9.44 -12.57
CA LEU A 30 -20.26 -9.04 -12.13
C LEU A 30 -20.27 -7.67 -11.45
N ASP A 31 -19.19 -7.31 -10.75
CA ASP A 31 -18.96 -5.99 -10.13
C ASP A 31 -18.84 -4.87 -11.17
N PHE A 32 -18.05 -5.08 -12.23
CA PHE A 32 -17.90 -4.12 -13.32
C PHE A 32 -19.10 -4.04 -14.27
N THR A 33 -19.89 -5.11 -14.44
CA THR A 33 -21.07 -5.11 -15.33
C THR A 33 -22.35 -4.58 -14.66
N GLY A 34 -22.28 -4.03 -13.45
CA GLY A 34 -23.43 -3.39 -12.79
C GLY A 34 -24.60 -4.33 -12.44
N SER A 35 -24.35 -5.65 -12.37
CA SER A 35 -25.40 -6.66 -12.17
C SER A 35 -26.04 -6.57 -10.77
N THR A 36 -27.37 -6.72 -10.66
CA THR A 36 -28.11 -6.59 -9.38
C THR A 36 -28.19 -7.88 -8.56
N LEU A 37 -27.35 -8.89 -8.85
CA LEU A 37 -27.35 -10.15 -8.11
C LEU A 37 -26.88 -9.93 -6.66
N THR A 38 -27.69 -10.33 -5.69
CA THR A 38 -27.37 -10.33 -4.25
C THR A 38 -26.24 -11.29 -3.87
N PHE A 39 -25.90 -12.23 -4.76
CA PHE A 39 -24.87 -13.26 -4.55
C PHE A 39 -23.42 -12.81 -4.85
N ARG A 40 -23.18 -11.54 -5.22
CA ARG A 40 -21.84 -10.99 -5.54
C ARG A 40 -20.85 -11.09 -4.37
N GLY A 41 -21.25 -10.61 -3.19
CA GLY A 41 -20.42 -10.65 -1.98
C GLY A 41 -20.06 -12.06 -1.50
N PRO A 42 -21.05 -12.98 -1.37
CA PRO A 42 -20.77 -14.37 -0.99
C PRO A 42 -19.84 -15.10 -1.97
N MET A 43 -19.94 -14.82 -3.27
CA MET A 43 -19.10 -15.45 -4.30
C MET A 43 -17.61 -15.07 -4.16
N LEU A 44 -17.31 -13.81 -3.81
CA LEU A 44 -15.94 -13.37 -3.52
C LEU A 44 -15.37 -14.08 -2.29
N ILE A 45 -16.16 -14.18 -1.22
CA ILE A 45 -15.73 -14.80 0.04
C ILE A 45 -15.49 -16.30 -0.17
N ILE A 46 -16.40 -17.00 -0.86
CA ILE A 46 -16.27 -18.43 -1.17
C ILE A 46 -15.08 -18.69 -2.10
N GLY A 47 -14.87 -17.82 -3.10
CA GLY A 47 -13.71 -17.90 -4.00
C GLY A 47 -12.39 -17.73 -3.24
N ALA A 48 -12.28 -16.72 -2.38
CA ALA A 48 -11.09 -16.49 -1.57
C ALA A 48 -10.79 -17.65 -0.60
N ILE A 49 -11.82 -18.17 0.09
CA ILE A 49 -11.69 -19.32 0.98
C ILE A 49 -11.27 -20.58 0.20
N GLY A 50 -11.85 -20.81 -0.99
CA GLY A 50 -11.50 -21.91 -1.87
C GLY A 50 -10.03 -21.89 -2.32
N ILE A 51 -9.50 -20.70 -2.63
CA ILE A 51 -8.08 -20.52 -2.98
C ILE A 51 -7.18 -20.82 -1.78
N ILE A 52 -7.52 -20.33 -0.59
CA ILE A 52 -6.74 -20.54 0.64
C ILE A 52 -6.72 -22.02 1.01
N ILE A 53 -7.87 -22.70 0.97
CA ILE A 53 -8.00 -24.13 1.28
C ILE A 53 -7.30 -24.99 0.21
N GLY A 54 -7.45 -24.64 -1.07
CA GLY A 54 -6.76 -25.31 -2.17
C GLY A 54 -5.24 -25.18 -2.05
N ALA A 55 -4.72 -24.01 -1.63
CA ALA A 55 -3.31 -23.80 -1.38
C ALA A 55 -2.81 -24.57 -0.14
N TYR A 56 -3.60 -24.64 0.93
CA TYR A 56 -3.26 -25.35 2.17
C TYR A 56 -3.18 -26.88 1.99
N LEU A 57 -4.12 -27.46 1.22
CA LEU A 57 -4.20 -28.90 0.98
C LEU A 57 -3.18 -29.41 -0.04
N TYR A 58 -2.43 -28.53 -0.72
CA TYR A 58 -1.48 -28.90 -1.76
C TYR A 58 -0.30 -29.72 -1.18
N PRO A 59 -0.20 -31.04 -1.47
CA PRO A 59 0.77 -31.92 -0.81
C PRO A 59 2.14 -31.83 -1.52
N THR A 60 2.93 -30.82 -1.17
CA THR A 60 4.31 -30.63 -1.65
C THR A 60 5.35 -30.71 -0.53
N VAL A 61 5.97 -31.86 -0.35
CA VAL A 61 7.01 -32.12 0.67
C VAL A 61 8.33 -31.34 0.41
N LYS A 62 8.54 -30.82 -0.81
CA LYS A 62 9.79 -30.12 -1.23
C LYS A 62 9.66 -28.58 -1.34
N HIS A 63 8.43 -28.05 -1.45
CA HIS A 63 8.17 -26.62 -1.75
C HIS A 63 7.13 -25.96 -0.83
N HIS A 64 6.68 -26.66 0.23
CA HIS A 64 5.67 -26.18 1.18
C HIS A 64 5.95 -24.76 1.74
N ARG A 65 7.22 -24.46 2.04
CA ARG A 65 7.62 -23.13 2.55
C ARG A 65 7.39 -22.00 1.53
N LYS A 66 7.58 -22.24 0.23
CA LYS A 66 7.40 -21.19 -0.78
C LYS A 66 5.92 -20.84 -1.00
N ILE A 67 5.04 -21.83 -1.04
CA ILE A 67 3.59 -21.62 -1.23
C ILE A 67 3.01 -20.86 -0.04
N ILE A 68 3.38 -21.24 1.19
CA ILE A 68 2.96 -20.53 2.40
C ILE A 68 3.49 -19.09 2.38
N ASN A 69 4.78 -18.88 2.10
CA ASN A 69 5.34 -17.54 2.03
C ASN A 69 4.61 -16.65 1.01
N VAL A 70 4.29 -17.18 -0.17
CA VAL A 70 3.54 -16.43 -1.19
C VAL A 70 2.11 -16.14 -0.73
N LEU A 71 1.43 -17.10 -0.08
CA LEU A 71 0.08 -16.90 0.44
C LEU A 71 0.02 -15.80 1.51
N PHE A 72 1.03 -15.69 2.37
CA PHE A 72 1.12 -14.64 3.39
C PHE A 72 1.60 -13.29 2.84
N LEU A 73 2.46 -13.30 1.82
CA LEU A 73 2.92 -12.08 1.14
C LEU A 73 1.87 -11.51 0.18
N PHE A 74 1.02 -12.36 -0.40
CA PHE A 74 0.07 -11.97 -1.43
C PHE A 74 -0.90 -10.86 -0.98
N PRO A 75 -1.56 -10.91 0.20
CA PRO A 75 -2.46 -9.84 0.63
C PRO A 75 -1.75 -8.49 0.77
N LEU A 76 -0.51 -8.50 1.28
CA LEU A 76 0.30 -7.29 1.44
C LEU A 76 0.68 -6.71 0.07
N LEU A 77 1.23 -7.54 -0.82
CA LEU A 77 1.62 -7.12 -2.16
C LEU A 77 0.43 -6.71 -3.01
N PHE A 78 -0.69 -7.42 -2.91
CA PHE A 78 -1.93 -7.09 -3.60
C PHE A 78 -2.45 -5.72 -3.16
N THR A 79 -2.53 -5.49 -1.84
CA THR A 79 -2.97 -4.20 -1.31
C THR A 79 -2.04 -3.08 -1.77
N PHE A 80 -0.73 -3.26 -1.63
CA PHE A 80 0.27 -2.29 -2.09
C PHE A 80 0.17 -2.01 -3.59
N ALA A 81 0.00 -3.06 -4.41
CA ALA A 81 -0.15 -2.90 -5.85
C ALA A 81 -1.41 -2.09 -6.20
N VAL A 82 -2.55 -2.40 -5.57
CA VAL A 82 -3.82 -1.76 -5.87
C VAL A 82 -3.90 -0.33 -5.34
N THR A 83 -3.35 -0.05 -4.16
CA THR A 83 -3.48 1.27 -3.52
C THR A 83 -2.33 2.22 -3.82
N VAL A 84 -1.16 1.70 -4.21
CA VAL A 84 0.03 2.52 -4.49
C VAL A 84 0.42 2.43 -5.96
N ILE A 85 0.69 1.23 -6.47
CA ILE A 85 1.26 1.06 -7.82
C ILE A 85 0.28 1.44 -8.93
N ILE A 86 -0.97 0.96 -8.86
CA ILE A 86 -1.99 1.27 -9.88
C ILE A 86 -2.26 2.78 -9.94
N PRO A 87 -2.55 3.49 -8.83
CA PRO A 87 -2.74 4.93 -8.87
C PRO A 87 -1.49 5.70 -9.30
N LEU A 88 -0.29 5.22 -8.98
CA LEU A 88 0.96 5.83 -9.45
C LEU A 88 1.08 5.75 -10.97
N ILE A 89 0.86 4.58 -11.55
CA ILE A 89 0.93 4.38 -13.02
C ILE A 89 -0.14 5.21 -13.72
N LEU A 90 -1.37 5.20 -13.19
CA LEU A 90 -2.46 6.02 -13.73
C LEU A 90 -2.15 7.51 -13.60
N GLY A 91 -1.58 7.96 -12.49
CA GLY A 91 -1.17 9.35 -12.29
C GLY A 91 -0.10 9.80 -13.28
N VAL A 92 0.90 8.95 -13.54
CA VAL A 92 1.92 9.20 -14.58
C VAL A 92 1.32 9.17 -15.99
N PHE A 93 0.35 8.30 -16.25
CA PHE A 93 -0.35 8.30 -17.53
C PHE A 93 -1.16 9.59 -17.70
N TYR A 94 -1.90 10.01 -16.68
CA TYR A 94 -2.71 11.23 -16.72
C TYR A 94 -1.87 12.51 -16.80
N SER A 95 -0.67 12.54 -16.22
CA SER A 95 0.22 13.70 -16.34
C SER A 95 0.72 13.94 -17.76
N LEU A 96 0.69 12.92 -18.63
CA LEU A 96 1.02 13.01 -20.05
C LEU A 96 -0.18 13.37 -20.95
N THR A 97 -1.34 13.61 -20.35
CA THR A 97 -2.61 13.82 -21.07
C THR A 97 -3.25 15.14 -20.67
N ASP A 98 -4.07 15.73 -21.54
CA ASP A 98 -4.93 16.86 -21.18
C ASP A 98 -6.19 16.32 -20.50
N TRP A 99 -6.07 16.11 -19.18
CA TRP A 99 -7.15 15.63 -18.33
C TRP A 99 -7.55 16.68 -17.29
N ASN A 100 -8.76 17.21 -17.42
CA ASN A 100 -9.31 18.23 -16.52
C ASN A 100 -10.18 17.62 -15.39
N GLY A 101 -9.91 16.38 -14.98
CA GLY A 101 -10.64 15.68 -13.91
C GLY A 101 -12.00 15.07 -14.32
N ILE A 102 -12.65 15.62 -15.35
CA ILE A 102 -13.98 15.20 -15.82
C ILE A 102 -13.93 14.64 -17.25
N ARG A 103 -13.12 15.23 -18.12
CA ARG A 103 -12.98 14.83 -19.52
C ARG A 103 -11.53 14.59 -19.86
N PHE A 104 -11.30 13.52 -20.61
CA PHE A 104 -10.05 13.25 -21.30
C PHE A 104 -10.18 13.84 -22.71
N ASN A 105 -9.31 14.78 -23.06
CA ASN A 105 -9.27 15.34 -24.41
C ASN A 105 -8.27 14.56 -25.26
N ASP A 106 -6.97 14.76 -25.03
CA ASP A 106 -5.90 14.26 -25.90
C ASP A 106 -4.63 13.87 -25.13
N PHE A 107 -3.76 13.08 -25.78
CA PHE A 107 -2.41 12.78 -25.27
C PHE A 107 -1.43 13.88 -25.70
N VAL A 108 -0.98 14.69 -24.73
CA VAL A 108 -0.13 15.87 -24.96
C VAL A 108 1.36 15.61 -24.67
N GLY A 109 1.72 14.39 -24.27
CA GLY A 109 3.10 14.00 -24.00
C GLY A 109 3.72 14.83 -22.88
N LEU A 110 4.82 15.54 -23.17
CA LEU A 110 5.58 16.31 -22.17
C LEU A 110 5.21 17.80 -22.09
N GLU A 111 4.22 18.25 -22.86
CA GLU A 111 3.84 19.67 -22.91
C GLU A 111 3.47 20.22 -21.52
N ASN A 112 2.69 19.46 -20.75
CA ASN A 112 2.33 19.80 -19.37
C ASN A 112 3.55 20.12 -18.49
N TYR A 113 4.63 19.35 -18.63
CA TYR A 113 5.85 19.57 -17.86
C TYR A 113 6.56 20.85 -18.31
N THR A 114 6.65 21.10 -19.62
CA THR A 114 7.29 22.33 -20.13
C THR A 114 6.55 23.58 -19.68
N THR A 115 5.21 23.58 -19.74
CA THR A 115 4.38 24.69 -19.25
C THR A 115 4.56 24.89 -17.75
N MET A 116 4.54 23.81 -16.97
CA MET A 116 4.73 23.86 -15.52
C MET A 116 6.10 24.44 -15.12
N PHE A 117 7.19 24.04 -15.80
CA PHE A 117 8.54 24.55 -15.49
C PHE A 117 8.78 25.98 -15.97
N ASN A 118 8.01 26.48 -16.93
CA ASN A 118 8.08 27.89 -17.36
C ASN A 118 7.30 28.83 -16.42
N GLU A 119 6.45 28.30 -15.55
CA GLU A 119 5.63 29.08 -14.64
C GLU A 119 6.47 29.56 -13.42
N PRO A 120 6.67 30.88 -13.22
CA PRO A 120 7.54 31.37 -12.14
C PRO A 120 7.04 30.99 -10.74
N ALA A 121 5.72 30.90 -10.56
CA ALA A 121 5.11 30.48 -9.31
C ALA A 121 5.50 29.05 -8.94
N PHE A 122 5.53 28.15 -9.91
CA PHE A 122 5.91 26.75 -9.68
C PHE A 122 7.37 26.61 -9.26
N ILE A 123 8.28 27.32 -9.93
CA ILE A 123 9.70 27.35 -9.57
C ILE A 123 9.88 27.87 -8.14
N TRP A 124 9.19 28.96 -7.79
CA TRP A 124 9.24 29.52 -6.44
C TRP A 124 8.73 28.53 -5.38
N SER A 125 7.60 27.85 -5.65
CA SER A 125 7.07 26.82 -4.76
C SER A 125 8.07 25.69 -4.54
N ILE A 126 8.71 25.17 -5.60
CA ILE A 126 9.75 24.13 -5.48
C ILE A 126 10.90 24.62 -4.61
N LEU A 127 11.41 25.84 -4.85
CA LEU A 127 12.54 26.38 -4.11
C LEU A 127 12.23 26.50 -2.61
N ILE A 128 11.05 27.03 -2.28
CA ILE A 128 10.61 27.14 -0.89
C ILE A 128 10.44 25.76 -0.25
N THR A 129 9.86 24.78 -0.96
CA THR A 129 9.72 23.41 -0.46
C THR A 129 11.08 22.76 -0.20
N ILE A 130 12.03 22.87 -1.14
CA ILE A 130 13.37 22.30 -0.97
C ILE A 130 14.10 22.97 0.21
N LEU A 131 14.07 24.30 0.28
CA LEU A 131 14.70 25.05 1.37
C LEU A 131 14.08 24.65 2.71
N PHE A 132 12.76 24.55 2.77
CA PHE A 132 12.03 24.09 3.96
C PHE A 132 12.45 22.68 4.36
N VAL A 133 12.49 21.73 3.43
CA VAL A 133 12.87 20.33 3.70
C VAL A 133 14.29 20.24 4.22
N VAL A 134 15.25 20.93 3.59
CA VAL A 134 16.65 20.91 4.01
C VAL A 134 16.81 21.53 5.40
N PHE A 135 16.21 22.70 5.63
CA PHE A 135 16.27 23.38 6.92
C PHE A 135 15.63 22.54 8.03
N ASN A 136 14.45 21.99 7.77
CA ASN A 136 13.73 21.12 8.69
C ASN A 136 14.52 19.85 9.01
N MET A 137 15.06 19.18 7.99
CA MET A 137 15.90 17.98 8.15
C MET A 137 17.12 18.24 9.04
N ILE A 138 17.82 19.36 8.84
CA ILE A 138 18.98 19.73 9.66
C ILE A 138 18.52 20.01 11.09
N LEU A 139 17.50 20.85 11.27
CA LEU A 139 17.02 21.27 12.59
C LEU A 139 16.52 20.08 13.41
N VAL A 140 15.68 19.21 12.83
CA VAL A 140 15.14 18.03 13.50
C VAL A 140 16.25 17.06 13.90
N ASN A 141 17.24 16.82 13.02
CA ASN A 141 18.36 15.96 13.37
C ASN A 141 19.23 16.55 14.47
N VAL A 142 19.58 17.84 14.39
CA VAL A 142 20.39 18.53 15.41
C VAL A 142 19.68 18.51 16.77
N VAL A 143 18.40 18.88 16.81
CA VAL A 143 17.58 18.83 18.03
C VAL A 143 17.46 17.39 18.54
N GLY A 144 17.23 16.42 17.65
CA GLY A 144 17.18 15.00 17.99
C GLY A 144 18.47 14.49 18.63
N PHE A 145 19.63 14.86 18.09
CA PHE A 145 20.94 14.50 18.65
C PHE A 145 21.19 15.19 20.00
N LEU A 146 20.87 16.47 20.13
CA LEU A 146 20.99 17.20 21.41
C LEU A 146 20.14 16.54 22.51
N LEU A 147 18.88 16.21 22.20
CA LEU A 147 17.98 15.52 23.13
C LEU A 147 18.48 14.10 23.46
N ALA A 148 19.01 13.37 22.48
CA ALA A 148 19.58 12.03 22.69
C ALA A 148 20.82 12.08 23.61
N LEU A 149 21.71 13.05 23.44
CA LEU A 149 22.87 13.27 24.31
C LEU A 149 22.45 13.61 25.74
N LEU A 150 21.47 14.52 25.90
CA LEU A 150 20.90 14.84 27.21
C LEU A 150 20.30 13.60 27.88
N CYS A 151 19.58 12.76 27.13
CA CYS A 151 18.99 11.53 27.64
C CYS A 151 20.00 10.39 27.94
N THR A 152 21.23 10.51 27.47
CA THR A 152 22.31 9.55 27.71
C THR A 152 23.26 10.01 28.82
N SER A 153 23.27 11.31 29.12
CA SER A 153 24.03 11.86 30.25
C SER A 153 23.44 11.42 31.59
N ASN A 154 24.30 11.19 32.61
CA ASN A 154 23.91 10.76 33.97
C ASN A 154 23.24 11.90 34.78
N LEU A 155 22.20 12.52 34.23
CA LEU A 155 21.41 13.56 34.89
C LEU A 155 20.29 12.94 35.72
N LYS A 156 20.07 13.46 36.93
CA LYS A 156 18.92 13.07 37.78
C LYS A 156 17.63 13.64 37.14
N GLY A 157 16.65 12.78 36.84
CA GLY A 157 15.35 13.19 36.25
C GLY A 157 15.04 12.64 34.84
N LEU A 158 15.91 11.79 34.27
CA LEU A 158 15.77 11.20 32.93
C LEU A 158 14.41 10.54 32.62
N GLY A 159 13.75 9.95 33.62
CA GLY A 159 12.43 9.31 33.44
C GLY A 159 11.34 10.30 33.02
N PHE A 160 11.35 11.52 33.58
CA PHE A 160 10.42 12.58 33.22
C PHE A 160 10.71 13.12 31.82
N PHE A 161 11.99 13.39 31.50
CA PHE A 161 12.39 13.87 30.17
C PHE A 161 12.02 12.91 29.05
N ARG A 162 12.18 11.59 29.24
CA ARG A 162 11.73 10.59 28.27
C ARG A 162 10.22 10.64 28.07
N ALA A 163 9.44 10.71 29.14
CA ALA A 163 7.98 10.78 29.05
C ALA A 163 7.51 12.04 28.32
N SER A 164 8.08 13.21 28.62
CA SER A 164 7.74 14.48 27.94
C SER A 164 8.08 14.46 26.45
N TYR A 165 9.17 13.80 26.04
CA TYR A 165 9.53 13.66 24.62
C TYR A 165 8.57 12.74 23.84
N PHE A 166 8.02 11.70 24.48
CA PHE A 166 7.06 10.81 23.82
C PHE A 166 5.64 11.36 23.79
N LEU A 167 5.30 12.31 24.66
CA LEU A 167 3.95 12.85 24.76
C LEU A 167 3.41 13.45 23.44
N PRO A 168 4.18 14.24 22.66
CA PRO A 168 3.71 14.76 21.38
C PRO A 168 3.35 13.66 20.36
N ASN A 169 4.09 12.54 20.36
CA ASN A 169 3.81 11.43 19.44
C ASN A 169 2.51 10.68 19.78
N LEU A 170 1.96 10.89 20.99
CA LEU A 170 0.67 10.35 21.41
C LEU A 170 -0.49 11.27 21.05
N ILE A 171 -0.22 12.54 20.75
CA ILE A 171 -1.24 13.51 20.33
C ILE A 171 -1.54 13.26 18.86
N GLY A 172 -2.81 12.98 18.55
CA GLY A 172 -3.26 12.78 17.16
C GLY A 172 -3.06 14.04 16.32
N GLY A 173 -2.78 13.86 15.02
CA GLY A 173 -2.45 14.95 14.10
C GLY A 173 -3.48 16.08 14.03
N ILE A 174 -4.77 15.78 14.25
CA ILE A 174 -5.85 16.80 14.28
C ILE A 174 -5.66 17.77 15.44
N VAL A 175 -5.38 17.26 16.65
CA VAL A 175 -5.19 18.09 17.85
C VAL A 175 -3.93 18.94 17.71
N LEU A 176 -2.86 18.36 17.13
CA LEU A 176 -1.65 19.11 16.83
C LEU A 176 -1.93 20.25 15.84
N GLY A 177 -2.75 20.01 14.80
CA GLY A 177 -3.16 21.06 13.86
C GLY A 177 -3.89 22.23 14.52
N TYR A 178 -4.78 21.95 15.48
CA TYR A 178 -5.48 22.99 16.24
C TYR A 178 -4.59 23.79 17.18
N ILE A 179 -3.50 23.21 17.70
CA ILE A 179 -2.55 23.90 18.58
C ILE A 179 -1.72 24.95 17.80
N TRP A 180 -1.53 24.74 16.49
CA TRP A 180 -0.66 25.54 15.64
C TRP A 180 -1.39 26.48 14.66
N GLN A 181 -2.74 26.49 14.66
CA GLN A 181 -3.54 27.56 14.05
C GLN A 181 -3.41 28.86 14.84
#